data_AF-A0A7Z0E5K9-F1
#
_entry.id   AF-A0A7Z0E5K9-F1
#
_cell.length_a   1.000
_cell.length_b   1.000
_cell.length_c   1.000
_cell.angle_alpha   90.00
_cell.angle_beta   90.00
_cell.angle_gamma   90.00
#
_symmetry.space_group_name_H-M   'P 1'
#
loop_
_entity.id
_entity.type
_entity.pdbx_description
1 polymer ?
#
loop_
_entity_poly.entity_id
_entity_poly.type
_entity_poly.pdbx_seq_one_letter_code
_entity_poly.pdbx_strand_id
1 'polypeptide(L)' 'MKLISVDRGANLMVAANLEELHILYAALNEICNGIEIFEFETRIGARLEEVNRVMRALDEILNSLPLVTARGENE' A
#
# COMPACT_ATOMS: atom_id res chain seq x y z
N MET A 1 -10.12 0.59 -17.13
CA MET A 1 -10.33 0.41 -15.68
C MET A 1 -10.52 1.76 -15.03
N LYS A 2 -11.50 1.89 -14.12
CA LYS A 2 -11.61 3.09 -13.29
C LYS A 2 -10.76 2.88 -12.03
N LEU A 3 -9.49 3.27 -12.11
CA LEU A 3 -8.48 3.06 -11.06
C LEU A 3 -8.84 3.77 -9.75
N ILE A 4 -9.52 4.91 -9.86
CA ILE A 4 -10.00 5.72 -8.74
C ILE A 4 -11.50 5.95 -8.92
N SER A 5 -12.28 5.60 -7.91
CA SER A 5 -13.71 5.91 -7.84
C SER A 5 -14.03 6.65 -6.55
N VAL A 6 -15.24 7.21 -6.47
CA VAL A 6 -15.73 7.86 -5.25
C VAL A 6 -16.86 6.98 -4.72
N ASP A 7 -16.79 6.62 -3.44
CA ASP A 7 -17.84 5.83 -2.80
C ASP A 7 -19.07 6.69 -2.44
N ARG A 8 -20.09 6.07 -1.84
CA ARG A 8 -21.32 6.77 -1.44
C ARG A 8 -21.12 7.78 -0.30
N GLY A 9 -20.00 7.71 0.41
CA GLY A 9 -19.62 8.61 1.49
C GLY A 9 -18.69 9.75 1.07
N ALA A 10 -18.45 9.91 -0.24
CA ALA A 10 -17.46 10.84 -0.79
C ALA A 10 -15.99 10.49 -0.46
N ASN A 11 -15.71 9.24 -0.08
CA ASN A 11 -14.34 8.75 0.03
C ASN A 11 -13.82 8.33 -1.35
N LEU A 12 -12.51 8.48 -1.56
CA LEU A 12 -11.85 7.95 -2.75
C LEU A 12 -11.53 6.47 -2.53
N MET A 13 -11.98 5.62 -3.46
CA MET A 13 -11.61 4.21 -3.54
C MET A 13 -10.59 3.98 -4.65
N VAL A 14 -9.48 3.34 -4.32
CA VAL A 14 -8.48 2.88 -5.27
C VAL A 14 -8.68 1.38 -5.49
N ALA A 15 -8.87 0.98 -6.75
CA ALA A 15 -8.96 -0.43 -7.12
C ALA A 15 -7.57 -0.92 -7.53
N ALA A 16 -7.06 -1.94 -6.85
CA ALA A 16 -5.78 -2.58 -7.15
C ALA A 16 -5.89 -4.10 -6.99
N ASN A 17 -5.14 -4.85 -7.79
CA ASN A 17 -4.90 -6.27 -7.57
C ASN A 17 -3.76 -6.49 -6.55
N LEU A 18 -3.52 -7.74 -6.16
CA LEU A 18 -2.51 -8.08 -5.14
C LEU A 18 -1.08 -7.68 -5.54
N GLU A 19 -0.71 -7.86 -6.81
CA GLU A 19 0.61 -7.49 -7.32
C GLU A 19 0.81 -5.97 -7.29
N GLU A 20 -0.18 -5.21 -7.75
CA GLU A 20 -0.19 -3.75 -7.68
C GLU A 20 -0.08 -3.24 -6.23
N LEU A 21 -0.79 -3.88 -5.30
CA LEU A 21 -0.72 -3.54 -3.88
C LEU A 21 0.67 -3.81 -3.28
N HIS A 22 1.31 -4.92 -3.66
CA HIS A 22 2.70 -5.21 -3.26
C HIS A 22 3.68 -4.18 -3.81
N ILE A 23 3.53 -3.76 -5.07
CA ILE A 23 4.36 -2.70 -5.68
C ILE A 23 4.21 -1.39 -4.90
N LEU A 24 2.97 -1.00 -4.58
CA LEU A 24 2.70 0.22 -3.81
C LEU A 24 3.30 0.15 -2.40
N TYR A 25 3.16 -0.99 -1.72
CA TYR A 25 3.75 -1.20 -0.40
C TYR A 25 5.28 -1.09 -0.44
N ALA A 26 5.93 -1.74 -1.41
CA ALA A 26 7.37 -1.69 -1.56
C ALA A 26 7.87 -0.27 -1.86
N ALA A 27 7.22 0.45 -2.78
CA ALA A 27 7.57 1.83 -3.09
C ALA A 27 7.43 2.77 -1.87
N LEU A 28 6.35 2.61 -1.09
CA LEU A 28 6.15 3.41 0.11
C LEU A 28 7.14 3.04 1.22
N ASN A 29 7.50 1.76 1.36
CA ASN A 29 8.55 1.31 2.27
C ASN A 29 9.90 1.96 1.93
N GLU A 30 10.29 2.00 0.67
CA GLU A 30 11.53 2.65 0.24
C GLU A 30 11.51 4.16 0.53
N ILE A 31 10.37 4.82 0.33
CA ILE A 31 10.19 6.24 0.69
C ILE A 31 10.35 6.46 2.20
N CYS A 32 9.70 5.63 3.02
CA CYS A 32 9.78 5.70 4.48
C CYS A 32 11.19 5.54 5.03
N ASN A 33 12.04 4.74 4.36
CA ASN A 33 13.40 4.45 4.80
C ASN A 33 14.47 5.28 4.05
N GLY A 34 14.13 5.87 2.90
CA GLY A 34 15.07 6.56 2.02
C GLY A 34 15.08 8.08 2.12
N ILE A 35 14.17 8.68 2.89
CA ILE A 35 14.10 10.14 3.12
C ILE A 35 14.50 10.45 4.56
N GLU A 36 15.37 11.44 4.74
CA GLU A 36 15.72 11.94 6.07
C GLU A 36 14.48 12.51 6.78
N ILE A 37 14.30 12.17 8.06
CA ILE A 37 13.07 12.47 8.82
C ILE A 37 12.68 13.95 8.75
N PHE A 38 13.65 14.88 8.79
CA PHE A 38 13.37 16.32 8.76
C PHE A 38 12.88 16.81 7.39
N GLU A 39 13.17 16.09 6.30
CA GLU A 39 12.67 16.40 4.96
C GLU A 39 11.35 15.69 4.63
N PHE A 40 11.01 14.65 5.40
CA PHE A 40 9.92 13.73 5.09
C PHE A 40 8.58 14.45 4.89
N GLU A 41 8.16 15.27 5.87
CA GLU A 41 6.90 16.02 5.81
C GLU A 41 6.87 16.99 4.61
N THR A 42 8.01 17.55 4.24
CA THR A 42 8.10 18.48 3.09
C THR A 42 7.98 17.73 1.76
N ARG A 43 8.62 16.56 1.62
CA ARG A 43 8.61 15.79 0.37
C ARG A 43 7.33 15.00 0.15
N ILE A 44 6.73 14.52 1.23
CA ILE A 44 5.56 13.62 1.18
C ILE A 44 4.25 14.36 1.48
N GLY A 45 4.32 15.49 2.18
CA GLY A 45 3.13 16.24 2.59
C GLY A 45 2.38 15.63 3.77
N ALA A 46 3.01 14.68 4.48
CA ALA A 46 2.47 14.03 5.68
C ALA A 46 3.61 13.63 6.62
N ARG A 47 3.31 13.53 7.92
CA ARG A 47 4.30 13.10 8.91
C ARG A 47 4.62 11.62 8.76
N LEU A 48 5.84 11.22 9.10
CA LEU A 48 6.27 9.83 9.04
C LEU A 48 5.34 8.91 9.84
N GLU A 49 4.83 9.35 10.99
CA GLU A 49 3.91 8.57 11.81
C GLU A 49 2.54 8.35 11.14
N GLU A 50 2.08 9.31 10.33
CA GLU A 50 0.85 9.20 9.53
C GLU A 50 1.02 8.16 8.43
N VAL A 51 2.12 8.24 7.70
CA VAL A 51 2.45 7.29 6.63
C VAL A 51 2.66 5.88 7.20
N ASN A 52 3.30 5.76 8.36
CA ASN A 52 3.46 4.47 9.05
C ASN A 52 2.12 3.85 9.48
N ARG A 53 1.07 4.64 9.73
CA ARG A 53 -0.28 4.09 9.94
C ARG A 53 -0.86 3.53 8.65
N VAL A 54 -0.63 4.18 7.52
CA VAL A 54 -1.02 3.67 6.19
C VAL A 54 -0.27 2.37 5.88
N MET A 55 1.04 2.32 6.10
CA MET A 55 1.87 1.12 5.91
C MET A 55 1.34 -0.07 6.71
N ARG A 56 0.97 0.12 7.98
CA ARG A 56 0.36 -0.95 8.80
C ARG A 56 -0.96 -1.45 8.22
N ALA A 57 -1.83 -0.56 7.77
CA ALA A 57 -3.09 -0.96 7.15
C ALA A 57 -2.87 -1.75 5.85
N LEU A 58 -1.88 -1.35 5.03
CA LEU A 58 -1.50 -2.08 3.82
C LEU A 58 -0.94 -3.47 4.17
N ASP A 59 -0.09 -3.57 5.18
CA ASP A 59 0.49 -4.83 5.64
C ASP A 59 -0.58 -5.80 6.16
N GLU A 60 -1.55 -5.30 6.95
CA GLU A 60 -2.70 -6.09 7.39
C GLU A 60 -3.53 -6.64 6.22
N ILE A 61 -3.77 -5.82 5.20
CA ILE A 61 -4.48 -6.26 3.99
C ILE A 61 -3.67 -7.36 3.28
N LEU A 62 -2.38 -7.14 3.03
CA LEU A 62 -1.50 -8.10 2.36
C LEU A 62 -1.41 -9.43 3.10
N ASN A 63 -1.36 -9.41 4.44
CA ASN A 63 -1.30 -10.62 5.27
C ASN A 63 -2.67 -11.31 5.46
N SER A 64 -3.77 -10.58 5.29
CA SER A 64 -5.13 -11.15 5.39
C SER A 64 -5.58 -11.86 4.10
N LEU A 65 -4.92 -11.57 2.98
CA LEU A 65 -5.20 -12.22 1.71
C LEU A 65 -4.57 -13.62 1.73
N PRO A 66 -5.35 -14.68 1.49
CA PRO A 66 -4.78 -16.02 1.45
C PRO A 66 -3.72 -16.04 0.35
N LEU A 67 -2.51 -16.45 0.72
CA LEU A 67 -1.49 -16.82 -0.25
C LEU A 67 -2.17 -17.78 -1.24
N VAL A 68 -2.41 -17.34 -2.47
CA VAL A 68 -2.78 -18.25 -3.53
C VAL A 68 -1.54 -19.09 -3.77
N THR A 69 -1.44 -20.20 -3.03
CA THR A 69 -0.43 -21.23 -3.21
C THR A 69 -0.73 -21.93 -4.52
N ALA A 70 -0.35 -21.29 -5.63
CA ALA A 70 -0.18 -21.96 -6.90
C ALA A 70 1.18 -22.67 -6.89
N ARG A 71 1.23 -23.83 -6.25
CA ARG A 71 2.06 -24.96 -6.70
C ARG A 71 1.20 -26.20 -6.66
N GLY A 72 0.34 -26.35 -7.67
CA GLY A 72 -0.01 -27.68 -8.13
C GLY A 72 1.28 -28.31 -8.62
N GLU A 73 1.86 -29.15 -7.77
CA GLU A 73 2.97 -30.00 -8.13
C GLU A 73 2.52 -30.95 -9.24
N ASN A 74 3.42 -31.15 -10.19
CA ASN A 74 3.25 -32.06 -11.31
C ASN A 74 2.97 -33.49 -10.78
N GLU A 75 1.89 -34.10 -11.26
CA GLU A 75 1.73 -35.56 -11.35
C GLU A 75 1.65 -35.97 -12.83
#